data_AF-A0A075B4E1-F1
#
_entry.id   AF-A0A075B4E1-F1
#
_cell.length_a   1.000
_cell.length_b   1.000
_cell.length_c   1.000
_cell.angle_alpha   90.00
_cell.angle_beta   90.00
_cell.angle_gamma   90.00
#
_symmetry.space_group_name_H-M   'P 1'
#
loop_
_entity.id
_entity.type
_entity.pdbx_description
1 polymer ?
#
loop_
_entity_poly.entity_id
_entity_poly.type
_entity_poly.pdbx_seq_one_letter_code
_entity_poly.pdbx_strand_id
1 'polypeptide(L)'
;MDLELIEEQNRLTCTQVTEKYNHAANIANEALRRAFILSKPGVSVNSICSSVNTWILEQVQGLNYRESGIAFPCCVTLNNMIQHFCPSKDEDVTLQVNDCLKIELGVHIDGYIATTATTLIINPSPSEPVTGKAADATCAAFYASEAALKLIKPGNTSKMIAETLKGIVANFGCSFVSGSMISEQKRFVLDGRKVIALNEESEEEQEEFTIESGDVYSINILVASGESNATHADCKVHVMQRNVHQKYSLKLNTSRQIYKEIDSKFSVFPFAVASLEDVNKARLGLSECLQHNVIIPLPVLNVKRKETVAQFKNTVLVTDSETVNITRKDNIQIPYVHSIYGVEEKFLSIFNQ
;
A
#
# COMPACT_ATOMS: atom_id res chain seq x y z
N MET A 1 -15.20 -26.77 -2.83
CA MET A 1 -15.61 -25.46 -2.29
C MET A 1 -16.59 -24.91 -3.32
N ASP A 2 -17.79 -24.56 -2.87
CA ASP A 2 -18.88 -24.15 -3.75
C ASP A 2 -18.52 -22.84 -4.47
N LEU A 3 -18.59 -22.83 -5.81
CA LEU A 3 -18.20 -21.68 -6.63
C LEU A 3 -19.11 -20.48 -6.34
N GLU A 4 -20.40 -20.72 -6.10
CA GLU A 4 -21.38 -19.67 -5.77
C GLU A 4 -21.02 -19.01 -4.42
N LEU A 5 -20.64 -19.81 -3.42
CA LEU A 5 -20.21 -19.29 -2.12
C LEU A 5 -18.90 -18.47 -2.22
N ILE A 6 -17.99 -18.84 -3.12
CA ILE A 6 -16.76 -18.06 -3.37
C ILE A 6 -17.12 -16.73 -4.02
N GLU A 7 -18.04 -16.72 -4.98
CA GLU A 7 -18.50 -15.49 -5.63
C GLU A 7 -19.21 -14.57 -4.65
N GLU A 8 -20.14 -15.08 -3.83
CA GLU A 8 -20.81 -14.32 -2.77
C GLU A 8 -19.82 -13.70 -1.76
N GLN A 9 -18.72 -14.39 -1.48
CA GLN A 9 -17.68 -13.91 -0.56
C GLN A 9 -16.69 -12.94 -1.21
N ASN A 10 -16.74 -12.74 -2.52
CA ASN A 10 -15.77 -11.89 -3.24
C ASN A 10 -16.44 -10.79 -4.08
N ARG A 11 -17.76 -10.67 -4.00
CA ARG A 11 -18.54 -9.60 -4.62
C ARG A 11 -19.26 -8.79 -3.54
N LEU A 12 -19.54 -7.52 -3.84
CA LEU A 12 -20.29 -6.62 -2.95
C LEU A 12 -21.80 -6.85 -2.97
N THR A 13 -22.25 -8.10 -3.15
CA THR A 13 -23.67 -8.47 -3.23
C THR A 13 -24.31 -8.64 -1.84
N CYS A 14 -23.50 -8.85 -0.81
CA CYS A 14 -23.95 -9.08 0.56
C CYS A 14 -23.54 -7.94 1.49
N THR A 15 -24.49 -7.41 2.28
CA THR A 15 -24.24 -6.31 3.23
C THR A 15 -23.14 -6.64 4.24
N GLN A 16 -23.04 -7.89 4.68
CA GLN A 16 -22.00 -8.34 5.62
C GLN A 16 -20.58 -8.19 5.05
N VAL A 17 -20.41 -8.32 3.73
CA VAL A 17 -19.12 -8.12 3.05
C VAL A 17 -18.73 -6.64 3.16
N THR A 18 -19.64 -5.76 2.77
CA THR A 18 -19.45 -4.31 2.83
C THR A 18 -19.23 -3.81 4.26
N GLU A 19 -19.93 -4.36 5.25
CA GLU A 19 -19.72 -4.04 6.67
C GLU A 19 -18.30 -4.40 7.15
N LYS A 20 -17.77 -5.55 6.72
CA LYS A 20 -16.41 -5.99 7.09
C LYS A 20 -15.33 -5.13 6.44
N TYR A 21 -15.50 -4.77 5.16
CA TYR A 21 -14.62 -3.80 4.50
C TYR A 21 -14.64 -2.44 5.19
N ASN A 22 -15.82 -1.91 5.53
CA ASN A 22 -15.93 -0.64 6.23
C ASN A 22 -15.33 -0.70 7.65
N HIS A 23 -15.52 -1.80 8.38
CA HIS A 23 -14.90 -1.98 9.70
C HIS A 23 -13.37 -2.00 9.60
N ALA A 24 -12.81 -2.76 8.65
CA ALA A 24 -11.37 -2.76 8.38
C ALA A 24 -10.86 -1.35 8.01
N ALA A 25 -11.59 -0.65 7.14
CA ALA A 25 -11.24 0.68 6.67
C ALA A 25 -11.27 1.74 7.79
N ASN A 26 -12.24 1.68 8.70
CA ASN A 26 -12.32 2.58 9.84
C ASN A 26 -11.08 2.48 10.75
N ILE A 27 -10.65 1.25 11.05
CA ILE A 27 -9.42 1.02 11.82
C ILE A 27 -8.19 1.48 11.04
N ALA A 28 -8.12 1.19 9.74
CA ALA A 28 -7.00 1.60 8.88
C ALA A 28 -6.88 3.14 8.77
N ASN A 29 -7.99 3.86 8.63
CA ASN A 29 -8.01 5.32 8.55
C ASN A 29 -7.50 5.96 9.85
N GLU A 30 -7.97 5.48 11.00
CA GLU A 30 -7.51 5.97 12.30
C GLU A 30 -6.04 5.59 12.57
N ALA A 31 -5.59 4.40 12.16
CA ALA A 31 -4.19 4.00 12.22
C ALA A 31 -3.30 4.94 11.38
N LEU A 32 -3.75 5.28 10.16
CA LEU A 32 -3.03 6.17 9.28
C LEU A 32 -2.95 7.59 9.86
N ARG A 33 -4.05 8.08 10.43
CA ARG A 33 -4.09 9.37 11.15
C ARG A 33 -3.12 9.39 12.33
N ARG A 34 -3.04 8.30 13.09
CA ARG A 34 -2.07 8.16 14.21
C ARG A 34 -0.63 8.20 13.71
N ALA A 35 -0.32 7.41 12.69
CA ALA A 35 1.01 7.39 12.08
C ALA A 35 1.41 8.80 11.57
N PHE A 36 0.48 9.51 10.94
CA PHE A 36 0.65 10.88 10.47
C PHE A 36 0.97 11.84 11.63
N ILE A 37 0.21 11.81 12.73
CA ILE A 37 0.43 12.68 13.90
C ILE A 37 1.76 12.39 14.60
N LEU A 38 2.20 11.13 14.63
CA LEU A 38 3.48 10.73 15.21
C LEU A 38 4.68 11.12 14.35
N SER A 39 4.48 11.29 13.04
CA SER A 39 5.55 11.56 12.07
C SER A 39 6.05 13.01 12.15
N LYS A 40 6.91 13.27 13.15
CA LYS A 40 7.50 14.59 13.44
C LYS A 40 9.04 14.52 13.40
N PRO A 41 9.74 15.66 13.16
CA PRO A 41 11.19 15.69 13.25
C PRO A 41 11.67 15.16 14.60
N GLY A 42 12.74 14.36 14.60
CA GLY A 42 13.31 13.76 15.81
C GLY A 42 12.64 12.46 16.27
N VAL A 43 11.56 12.02 15.61
CA VAL A 43 10.88 10.76 15.96
C VAL A 43 11.49 9.58 15.21
N SER A 44 11.68 8.46 15.91
CA SER A 44 12.17 7.19 15.35
C SER A 44 11.12 6.53 14.45
N VAL A 45 11.53 6.09 13.26
CA VAL A 45 10.68 5.37 12.31
C VAL A 45 10.21 4.04 12.88
N ASN A 46 11.11 3.25 13.48
CA ASN A 46 10.77 2.00 14.14
C ASN A 46 9.69 2.20 15.22
N SER A 47 9.78 3.29 15.99
CA SER A 47 8.82 3.59 17.05
C SER A 47 7.42 3.91 16.50
N ILE A 48 7.33 4.64 15.38
CA ILE A 48 6.06 4.92 14.68
C ILE A 48 5.45 3.61 14.18
N CYS A 49 6.20 2.82 13.40
CA CYS A 49 5.70 1.56 12.85
C CYS A 49 5.22 0.60 13.95
N SER A 50 6.03 0.42 15.00
CA SER A 50 5.70 -0.47 16.12
C SER A 50 4.48 0.02 16.89
N SER A 51 4.40 1.32 17.20
CA SER A 51 3.27 1.89 17.94
C SER A 51 1.96 1.75 17.17
N VAL A 52 1.98 1.96 15.86
CA VAL A 52 0.78 1.87 15.01
C VAL A 52 0.35 0.41 14.84
N ASN A 53 1.30 -0.51 14.62
CA ASN A 53 0.99 -1.94 14.51
C ASN A 53 0.40 -2.49 15.81
N THR A 54 0.97 -2.15 16.98
CA THR A 54 0.41 -2.53 18.28
C THR A 54 -1.01 -2.00 18.43
N TRP A 55 -1.23 -0.72 18.09
CA TRP A 55 -2.55 -0.12 18.20
C TRP A 55 -3.60 -0.82 17.32
N ILE A 56 -3.25 -1.19 16.08
CA ILE A 56 -4.15 -1.96 15.19
C ILE A 56 -4.52 -3.29 15.85
N LEU A 57 -3.54 -4.02 16.38
CA LEU A 57 -3.77 -5.32 17.04
C LEU A 57 -4.69 -5.18 18.26
N GLU A 58 -4.56 -4.11 19.04
CA GLU A 58 -5.48 -3.79 20.16
C GLU A 58 -6.90 -3.51 19.67
N GLN A 59 -7.09 -2.83 18.53
CA GLN A 59 -8.43 -2.53 18.01
C GLN A 59 -9.16 -3.77 17.49
N VAL A 60 -8.44 -4.75 16.95
CA VAL A 60 -9.04 -5.98 16.44
C VAL A 60 -9.17 -7.06 17.51
N GLN A 61 -8.56 -6.88 18.67
CA GLN A 61 -8.61 -7.84 19.76
C GLN A 61 -10.04 -7.98 20.32
N GLY A 62 -10.53 -9.22 20.39
CA GLY A 62 -11.84 -9.53 20.97
C GLY A 62 -13.03 -9.21 20.06
N LEU A 63 -12.80 -8.77 18.81
CA LEU A 63 -13.87 -8.68 17.83
C LEU A 63 -14.45 -10.06 17.52
N ASN A 64 -15.76 -10.14 17.32
CA ASN A 64 -16.47 -11.39 17.04
C ASN A 64 -16.41 -11.76 15.54
N TYR A 65 -15.18 -11.91 15.02
CA TYR A 65 -14.88 -12.39 13.67
C TYR A 65 -14.05 -13.67 13.75
N ARG A 66 -13.97 -14.43 12.65
CA ARG A 66 -13.14 -15.65 12.61
C ARG A 66 -11.66 -15.30 12.63
N GLU A 67 -11.29 -14.24 11.91
CA GLU A 67 -9.91 -13.78 11.82
C GLU A 67 -9.90 -12.26 11.61
N SER A 68 -9.05 -11.53 12.32
CA SER A 68 -8.88 -10.08 12.13
C SER A 68 -7.49 -9.66 12.56
N GLY A 69 -6.91 -8.70 11.86
CA GLY A 69 -5.49 -8.42 12.02
C GLY A 69 -4.96 -7.36 11.07
N ILE A 70 -3.64 -7.26 11.05
CA ILE A 70 -2.89 -6.43 10.12
C ILE A 70 -2.89 -7.13 8.76
N ALA A 71 -3.40 -6.46 7.72
CA ALA A 71 -3.30 -6.93 6.34
C ALA A 71 -2.00 -6.48 5.67
N PHE A 72 -1.42 -5.38 6.15
CA PHE A 72 -0.11 -4.89 5.73
C PHE A 72 0.51 -4.06 6.87
N PRO A 73 1.74 -4.36 7.32
CA PRO A 73 2.32 -3.68 8.47
C PRO A 73 2.54 -2.20 8.17
N CYS A 74 2.44 -1.36 9.20
CA CYS A 74 2.80 0.04 9.11
C CYS A 74 4.26 0.19 8.63
N CYS A 75 4.41 0.85 7.49
CA CYS A 75 5.67 1.22 6.89
C CYS A 75 5.73 2.73 6.75
N VAL A 76 6.86 3.33 7.09
CA VAL A 76 7.12 4.77 6.88
C VAL A 76 8.35 4.87 6.01
N THR A 77 8.16 5.14 4.72
CA THR A 77 9.21 5.06 3.69
C THR A 77 9.66 6.44 3.23
N LEU A 78 10.97 6.72 3.30
CA LEU A 78 11.52 8.07 3.21
C LEU A 78 12.00 8.41 1.80
N ASN A 79 11.76 9.65 1.38
CA ASN A 79 12.45 10.34 0.28
C ASN A 79 12.46 9.52 -1.03
N ASN A 80 13.65 9.08 -1.47
CA ASN A 80 13.87 8.34 -2.71
C ASN A 80 13.60 6.82 -2.59
N MET A 81 13.33 6.31 -1.38
CA MET A 81 12.86 4.94 -1.18
C MET A 81 11.44 4.83 -1.69
N ILE A 82 11.08 3.71 -2.32
CA ILE A 82 9.79 3.48 -2.97
C ILE A 82 8.73 3.07 -1.93
N GLN A 83 8.87 1.89 -1.32
CA GLN A 83 7.93 1.34 -0.32
C GLN A 83 8.62 0.37 0.67
N HIS A 84 7.84 -0.19 1.60
CA HIS A 84 8.19 -1.32 2.50
C HIS A 84 9.23 -1.03 3.59
N PHE A 85 9.57 0.24 3.87
CA PHE A 85 10.51 0.54 4.96
C PHE A 85 9.81 0.44 6.33
N CYS A 86 10.07 -0.66 7.04
CA CYS A 86 9.66 -0.92 8.42
C CYS A 86 10.88 -1.44 9.21
N PRO A 87 11.86 -0.58 9.53
CA PRO A 87 13.14 -0.99 10.06
C PRO A 87 13.02 -1.63 11.45
N SER A 88 13.92 -2.57 11.77
CA SER A 88 14.18 -2.98 13.14
C SER A 88 15.02 -1.93 13.88
N LYS A 89 15.12 -2.04 15.21
CA LYS A 89 15.86 -1.07 16.05
C LYS A 89 17.34 -0.89 15.65
N ASP A 90 17.97 -1.90 15.06
CA ASP A 90 19.36 -1.85 14.59
C ASP A 90 19.56 -1.10 13.25
N GLU A 91 18.49 -0.87 12.49
CA GLU A 91 18.50 -0.12 11.22
C GLU A 91 17.52 1.06 11.25
N ASP A 92 17.20 1.53 12.45
CA ASP A 92 16.26 2.61 12.66
C ASP A 92 16.80 3.95 12.14
N VAL A 93 15.89 4.81 11.71
CA VAL A 93 16.19 6.15 11.22
C VAL A 93 15.30 7.14 11.97
N THR A 94 15.87 8.30 12.29
CA THR A 94 15.13 9.40 12.89
C THR A 94 14.68 10.37 11.80
N LEU A 95 13.39 10.72 11.81
CA LEU A 95 12.80 11.67 10.88
C LEU A 95 13.46 13.06 10.97
N GLN A 96 13.73 13.67 9.83
CA GLN A 96 14.35 14.97 9.69
C GLN A 96 13.39 16.01 9.11
N VAL A 97 13.71 17.29 9.30
CA VAL A 97 13.05 18.38 8.58
C VAL A 97 13.27 18.20 7.08
N ASN A 98 12.24 18.48 6.29
CA ASN A 98 12.16 18.30 4.83
C ASN A 98 12.08 16.85 4.33
N ASP A 99 12.00 15.84 5.21
CA ASP A 99 11.75 14.48 4.75
C ASP A 99 10.36 14.38 4.10
N CYS A 100 10.31 13.69 2.95
CA CYS A 100 9.10 13.28 2.27
C CYS A 100 8.79 11.81 2.62
N LEU A 101 7.76 11.60 3.43
CA LEU A 101 7.38 10.32 4.00
C LEU A 101 6.20 9.73 3.25
N LYS A 102 6.26 8.43 3.00
CA LYS A 102 5.14 7.62 2.54
C LYS A 102 4.74 6.69 3.66
N ILE A 103 3.55 6.90 4.22
CA ILE A 103 3.03 6.11 5.33
C ILE A 103 2.00 5.14 4.76
N GLU A 104 2.25 3.84 4.86
CA GLU A 104 1.40 2.78 4.32
C GLU A 104 1.08 1.73 5.38
N LEU A 105 -0.17 1.25 5.41
CA LEU A 105 -0.62 0.16 6.26
C LEU A 105 -1.90 -0.49 5.72
N GLY A 106 -2.31 -1.61 6.32
CA GLY A 106 -3.58 -2.24 6.02
C GLY A 106 -4.12 -3.09 7.16
N VAL A 107 -5.44 -3.23 7.19
CA VAL A 107 -6.21 -4.01 8.18
C VAL A 107 -7.10 -5.00 7.43
N HIS A 108 -7.35 -6.18 8.00
CA HIS A 108 -8.38 -7.08 7.51
C HIS A 108 -9.36 -7.49 8.61
N ILE A 109 -10.60 -7.74 8.19
CA ILE A 109 -11.65 -8.39 8.98
C ILE A 109 -12.15 -9.59 8.17
N ASP A 110 -12.05 -10.81 8.70
CA ASP A 110 -12.36 -12.08 8.03
C ASP A 110 -11.68 -12.27 6.67
N GLY A 111 -10.58 -11.56 6.43
CA GLY A 111 -9.84 -11.57 5.16
C GLY A 111 -10.28 -10.50 4.17
N TYR A 112 -11.28 -9.67 4.49
CA TYR A 112 -11.63 -8.47 3.70
C TYR A 112 -10.69 -7.33 4.06
N ILE A 113 -10.01 -6.80 3.05
CA ILE A 113 -8.81 -5.97 3.21
C ILE A 113 -9.13 -4.50 2.99
N ALA A 114 -8.62 -3.64 3.86
CA ALA A 114 -8.56 -2.21 3.63
C ALA A 114 -7.11 -1.75 3.77
N THR A 115 -6.51 -1.32 2.66
CA THR A 115 -5.17 -0.73 2.62
C THR A 115 -5.24 0.77 2.40
N THR A 116 -4.29 1.50 2.96
CA THR A 116 -4.26 2.95 2.87
C THR A 116 -2.83 3.47 2.92
N ALA A 117 -2.55 4.53 2.17
CA ALA A 117 -1.28 5.23 2.23
C ALA A 117 -1.42 6.70 1.90
N THR A 118 -0.55 7.52 2.50
CA THR A 118 -0.45 8.95 2.21
C THR A 118 0.99 9.42 2.18
N THR A 119 1.22 10.50 1.45
CA THR A 119 2.46 11.26 1.51
C THR A 119 2.35 12.38 2.57
N LEU A 120 3.42 12.58 3.33
CA LEU A 120 3.61 13.68 4.27
C LEU A 120 4.98 14.30 4.00
N ILE A 121 5.07 15.64 3.97
CA ILE A 121 6.36 16.34 3.94
C ILE A 121 6.53 17.08 5.26
N ILE A 122 7.65 16.87 5.95
CA ILE A 122 7.98 17.57 7.20
C ILE A 122 8.42 19.00 6.87
N ASN A 123 7.44 19.89 6.71
CA ASN A 123 7.68 21.28 6.35
C ASN A 123 8.07 22.12 7.59
N PRO A 124 9.26 22.76 7.60
CA PRO A 124 9.65 23.67 8.70
C PRO A 124 8.83 24.97 8.75
N SER A 125 8.18 25.34 7.64
CA SER A 125 7.37 26.55 7.49
C SER A 125 5.94 26.20 7.05
N PRO A 126 5.08 25.67 7.94
CA PRO A 126 3.74 25.18 7.56
C PRO A 126 2.80 26.20 6.91
N SER A 127 3.09 27.50 7.04
CA SER A 127 2.35 28.60 6.39
C SER A 127 2.72 28.80 4.91
N GLU A 128 3.81 28.19 4.45
CA GLU A 128 4.31 28.31 3.08
C GLU A 128 4.28 26.95 2.38
N PRO A 129 3.99 26.89 1.07
CA PRO A 129 3.98 25.63 0.35
C PRO A 129 5.40 25.08 0.18
N VAL A 130 5.55 23.76 0.30
CA VAL A 130 6.74 23.08 -0.20
C VAL A 130 6.76 23.16 -1.73
N THR A 131 7.92 23.41 -2.33
CA THR A 131 8.09 23.56 -3.78
C THR A 131 9.17 22.61 -4.31
N GLY A 132 9.29 22.53 -5.64
CA GLY A 132 10.30 21.70 -6.32
C GLY A 132 9.91 20.21 -6.38
N LYS A 133 10.90 19.33 -6.50
CA LYS A 133 10.69 17.91 -6.84
C LYS A 133 9.72 17.16 -5.94
N ALA A 134 9.79 17.37 -4.63
CA ALA A 134 8.88 16.73 -3.68
C ALA A 134 7.42 17.21 -3.89
N ALA A 135 7.24 18.49 -4.22
CA ALA A 135 5.94 19.05 -4.57
C ALA A 135 5.43 18.49 -5.90
N ASP A 136 6.28 18.42 -6.93
CA ASP A 136 5.93 17.89 -8.25
C ASP A 136 5.47 16.43 -8.16
N ALA A 137 6.24 15.56 -7.50
CA ALA A 137 5.88 14.16 -7.29
C ALA A 137 4.59 14.01 -6.46
N THR A 138 4.42 14.83 -5.42
CA THR A 138 3.22 14.79 -4.56
C THR A 138 1.98 15.22 -5.34
N CYS A 139 2.05 16.31 -6.11
CA CYS A 139 0.95 16.75 -6.97
C CYS A 139 0.61 15.69 -8.02
N ALA A 140 1.63 15.15 -8.72
CA ALA A 140 1.43 14.12 -9.74
C ALA A 140 0.75 12.87 -9.17
N ALA A 141 1.25 12.34 -8.05
CA ALA A 141 0.66 11.17 -7.38
C ALA A 141 -0.76 11.45 -6.89
N PHE A 142 -1.00 12.64 -6.34
CA PHE A 142 -2.32 13.04 -5.84
C PHE A 142 -3.33 13.12 -6.99
N TYR A 143 -3.04 13.88 -8.04
CA TYR A 143 -3.98 14.03 -9.17
C TYR A 143 -4.21 12.71 -9.91
N ALA A 144 -3.18 11.86 -10.05
CA ALA A 144 -3.36 10.52 -10.60
C ALA A 144 -4.24 9.64 -9.69
N SER A 145 -4.08 9.70 -8.37
CA SER A 145 -4.95 8.99 -7.43
C SER A 145 -6.39 9.47 -7.51
N GLU A 146 -6.63 10.78 -7.52
CA GLU A 146 -7.98 11.35 -7.62
C GLU A 146 -8.63 11.07 -8.98
N ALA A 147 -7.87 11.09 -10.07
CA ALA A 147 -8.36 10.65 -11.38
C ALA A 147 -8.71 9.16 -11.38
N ALA A 148 -7.89 8.30 -10.77
CA ALA A 148 -8.18 6.87 -10.65
C ALA A 148 -9.50 6.62 -9.89
N LEU A 149 -9.77 7.38 -8.82
CA LEU A 149 -11.04 7.29 -8.08
C LEU A 149 -12.27 7.58 -8.97
N LYS A 150 -12.14 8.48 -9.94
CA LYS A 150 -13.20 8.83 -10.90
C LYS A 150 -13.32 7.86 -12.07
N LEU A 151 -12.21 7.24 -12.45
CA LEU A 151 -12.12 6.39 -13.64
C LEU A 151 -12.35 4.90 -13.34
N ILE A 152 -12.09 4.43 -12.12
CA ILE A 152 -12.44 3.06 -11.71
C ILE A 152 -13.95 3.02 -11.47
N LYS A 153 -14.72 2.80 -12.52
CA LYS A 153 -16.18 2.65 -12.49
C LYS A 153 -16.65 1.68 -13.58
N PRO A 154 -17.84 1.06 -13.44
CA PRO A 154 -18.30 0.06 -14.40
C PRO A 154 -18.27 0.54 -15.85
N GLY A 155 -17.79 -0.32 -16.75
CA GLY A 155 -17.71 -0.04 -18.19
C GLY A 155 -16.44 0.67 -18.67
N ASN A 156 -15.64 1.26 -17.76
CA ASN A 156 -14.32 1.77 -18.13
C ASN A 156 -13.32 0.61 -18.29
N THR A 157 -12.44 0.72 -19.28
CA THR A 157 -11.40 -0.28 -19.58
C THR A 157 -10.11 0.02 -18.84
N SER A 158 -9.44 -1.00 -18.32
CA SER A 158 -8.10 -0.95 -17.72
C SER A 158 -7.08 -0.15 -18.55
N LYS A 159 -7.05 -0.33 -19.87
CA LYS A 159 -6.16 0.38 -20.78
C LYS A 159 -6.36 1.89 -20.78
N MET A 160 -7.61 2.35 -20.98
CA MET A 160 -7.97 3.78 -20.93
C MET A 160 -7.58 4.42 -19.59
N ILE A 161 -7.78 3.70 -18.48
CA ILE A 161 -7.39 4.18 -17.15
C ILE A 161 -5.87 4.34 -17.10
N ALA A 162 -5.10 3.31 -17.46
CA ALA A 162 -3.64 3.36 -17.45
C ALA A 162 -3.09 4.52 -18.29
N GLU A 163 -3.54 4.66 -19.54
CA GLU A 163 -3.09 5.70 -20.47
C GLU A 163 -3.40 7.11 -19.93
N THR A 164 -4.58 7.30 -19.34
CA THR A 164 -4.99 8.57 -18.75
C THR A 164 -4.10 8.94 -17.57
N LEU A 165 -3.86 7.99 -16.65
CA LEU A 165 -3.02 8.23 -15.48
C LEU A 165 -1.56 8.50 -15.85
N LYS A 166 -1.02 7.78 -16.85
CA LYS A 166 0.32 8.04 -17.41
C LYS A 166 0.41 9.45 -17.99
N GLY A 167 -0.60 9.88 -18.73
CA GLY A 167 -0.66 11.24 -19.27
C GLY A 167 -0.67 12.33 -18.19
N ILE A 168 -1.40 12.12 -17.09
CA ILE A 168 -1.42 13.05 -15.95
C ILE A 168 -0.03 13.14 -15.31
N VAL A 169 0.58 12.01 -14.97
CA VAL A 169 1.90 11.97 -14.30
C VAL A 169 3.00 12.56 -15.17
N ALA A 170 2.99 12.27 -16.47
CA ALA A 170 3.96 12.81 -17.43
C ALA A 170 3.92 14.35 -17.51
N ASN A 171 2.75 14.98 -17.32
CA ASN A 171 2.63 16.44 -17.37
C ASN A 171 3.36 17.16 -16.22
N PHE A 172 3.63 16.45 -15.12
CA PHE A 172 4.44 16.96 -14.01
C PHE A 172 5.94 16.66 -14.20
N GLY A 173 6.36 16.13 -15.36
CA GLY A 173 7.73 15.67 -15.58
C GLY A 173 8.13 14.49 -14.68
N CYS A 174 7.13 13.77 -14.16
CA CYS A 174 7.28 12.69 -13.20
C CYS A 174 7.06 11.33 -13.86
N SER A 175 7.40 10.24 -13.16
CA SER A 175 7.23 8.87 -13.66
C SER A 175 6.68 7.94 -12.58
N PHE A 176 5.84 6.98 -12.98
CA PHE A 176 5.46 5.88 -12.10
C PHE A 176 6.69 5.02 -11.76
N VAL A 177 6.73 4.47 -10.54
CA VAL A 177 7.79 3.56 -10.07
C VAL A 177 7.26 2.15 -9.87
N SER A 178 8.17 1.19 -9.69
CA SER A 178 7.84 -0.21 -9.38
C SER A 178 6.87 -0.29 -8.19
N GLY A 179 5.84 -1.15 -8.30
CA GLY A 179 4.76 -1.26 -7.32
C GLY A 179 3.57 -0.31 -7.54
N SER A 180 3.65 0.66 -8.46
CA SER A 180 2.50 1.50 -8.83
C SER A 180 1.51 0.72 -9.69
N MET A 181 0.36 0.36 -9.12
CA MET A 181 -0.66 -0.44 -9.76
C MET A 181 -2.05 -0.25 -9.15
N ILE A 182 -3.07 -0.61 -9.90
CA ILE A 182 -4.44 -0.76 -9.40
C ILE A 182 -4.79 -2.24 -9.49
N SER A 183 -5.05 -2.89 -8.35
CA SER A 183 -5.27 -4.33 -8.28
C SER A 183 -6.62 -4.66 -7.65
N GLU A 184 -7.33 -5.63 -8.22
CA GLU A 184 -8.54 -6.21 -7.62
C GLU A 184 -8.18 -6.82 -6.27
N GLN A 185 -9.02 -6.62 -5.26
CA GLN A 185 -8.88 -7.26 -3.95
C GLN A 185 -9.99 -8.30 -3.77
N LYS A 186 -9.62 -9.45 -3.21
CA LYS A 186 -10.57 -10.50 -2.81
C LYS A 186 -10.35 -10.85 -1.35
N ARG A 187 -11.27 -11.64 -0.79
CA ARG A 187 -11.11 -12.17 0.55
C ARG A 187 -9.81 -12.98 0.63
N PHE A 188 -8.89 -12.56 1.51
CA PHE A 188 -7.53 -13.11 1.68
C PHE A 188 -6.58 -12.91 0.49
N VAL A 189 -6.88 -12.01 -0.44
CA VAL A 189 -6.06 -11.75 -1.63
C VAL A 189 -5.85 -10.24 -1.77
N LEU A 190 -4.62 -9.78 -1.51
CA LEU A 190 -4.26 -8.36 -1.65
C LEU A 190 -4.29 -7.91 -3.11
N ASP A 191 -3.76 -8.75 -4.00
CA ASP A 191 -3.65 -8.51 -5.43
C ASP A 191 -4.27 -9.67 -6.21
N GLY A 192 -5.41 -9.41 -6.82
CA GLY A 192 -6.23 -10.34 -7.58
C GLY A 192 -5.73 -10.52 -9.01
N ARG A 193 -6.62 -10.98 -9.90
CA ARG A 193 -6.24 -11.24 -11.29
C ARG A 193 -6.31 -9.99 -12.16
N LYS A 194 -7.30 -9.13 -11.90
CA LYS A 194 -7.47 -7.87 -12.61
C LYS A 194 -6.48 -6.84 -12.06
N VAL A 195 -5.42 -6.56 -12.80
CA VAL A 195 -4.35 -5.63 -12.39
C VAL A 195 -4.05 -4.66 -13.52
N ILE A 196 -4.02 -3.37 -13.20
CA ILE A 196 -3.54 -2.28 -14.07
C ILE A 196 -2.15 -1.89 -13.56
N ALA A 197 -1.07 -2.34 -14.20
CA ALA A 197 0.26 -1.84 -13.83
C ALA A 197 0.54 -0.52 -14.53
N LEU A 198 1.09 0.44 -13.78
CA LEU A 198 1.31 1.80 -14.26
C LEU A 198 2.76 2.06 -14.62
N ASN A 199 3.69 1.25 -14.09
CA ASN A 199 5.09 1.26 -14.47
C ASN A 199 5.36 0.28 -15.63
N GLU A 200 6.23 0.66 -16.56
CA GLU A 200 6.52 -0.07 -17.81
C GLU A 200 7.74 -1.00 -17.70
N GLU A 201 8.02 -1.54 -16.52
CA GLU A 201 9.17 -2.44 -16.30
C GLU A 201 9.03 -3.78 -17.04
N SER A 202 7.82 -4.18 -17.44
CA SER A 202 7.56 -5.39 -18.22
C SER A 202 7.21 -5.06 -19.67
N GLU A 203 7.87 -5.74 -20.62
CA GLU A 203 7.52 -5.68 -22.05
C GLU A 203 6.27 -6.49 -22.40
N GLU A 204 5.71 -7.24 -21.44
CA GLU A 204 4.50 -8.04 -21.64
C GLU A 204 3.26 -7.15 -21.70
N GLU A 205 2.48 -7.30 -22.78
CA GLU A 205 1.17 -6.65 -22.90
C GLU A 205 0.21 -7.17 -21.83
N GLN A 206 -0.39 -6.26 -21.07
CA GLN A 206 -1.38 -6.61 -20.07
C GLN A 206 -2.70 -6.97 -20.73
N GLU A 207 -3.34 -8.04 -20.24
CA GLU A 207 -4.68 -8.41 -20.68
C GLU A 207 -5.67 -7.30 -20.31
N GLU A 208 -6.32 -6.74 -21.33
CA GLU A 208 -7.32 -5.69 -21.14
C GLU A 208 -8.59 -6.28 -20.52
N PHE A 209 -9.02 -5.70 -19.41
CA PHE A 209 -10.31 -5.99 -18.79
C PHE A 209 -11.13 -4.73 -18.58
N THR A 210 -12.43 -4.92 -18.36
CA THR A 210 -13.39 -3.88 -18.01
C THR A 210 -13.66 -3.91 -16.51
N ILE A 211 -13.78 -2.74 -15.89
CA ILE A 211 -14.19 -2.62 -14.49
C ILE A 211 -15.66 -3.05 -14.37
N GLU A 212 -15.95 -3.92 -13.40
CA GLU A 212 -17.29 -4.46 -13.16
C GLU A 212 -17.84 -3.98 -11.83
N SER A 213 -19.17 -3.91 -11.74
CA SER A 213 -19.84 -3.68 -10.46
C SER A 213 -19.62 -4.88 -9.51
N GLY A 214 -19.55 -4.58 -8.23
CA GLY A 214 -19.28 -5.55 -7.17
C GLY A 214 -17.82 -5.88 -6.98
N ASP A 215 -16.91 -5.35 -7.82
CA ASP A 215 -15.46 -5.48 -7.63
C ASP A 215 -14.98 -4.58 -6.47
N VAL A 216 -13.84 -4.96 -5.87
CA VAL A 216 -13.09 -4.13 -4.93
C VAL A 216 -11.69 -3.94 -5.50
N TYR A 217 -11.16 -2.72 -5.45
CA TYR A 217 -9.81 -2.43 -5.92
C TYR A 217 -8.97 -1.72 -4.86
N SER A 218 -7.68 -2.04 -4.82
CA SER A 218 -6.64 -1.21 -4.22
C SER A 218 -6.02 -0.36 -5.32
N ILE A 219 -6.17 0.95 -5.22
CA ILE A 219 -5.49 1.93 -6.06
C ILE A 219 -4.20 2.30 -5.35
N ASN A 220 -3.04 1.88 -5.84
CA ASN A 220 -1.72 2.19 -5.28
C ASN A 220 -0.90 3.03 -6.27
N ILE A 221 -0.89 4.34 -6.08
CA ILE A 221 -0.20 5.29 -6.95
C ILE A 221 1.13 5.68 -6.32
N LEU A 222 2.24 5.35 -7.00
CA LEU A 222 3.60 5.74 -6.61
C LEU A 222 4.29 6.47 -7.74
N VAL A 223 4.79 7.67 -7.45
CA VAL A 223 5.36 8.55 -8.47
C VAL A 223 6.69 9.10 -7.99
N ALA A 224 7.73 8.94 -8.81
CA ALA A 224 9.01 9.63 -8.67
C ALA A 224 8.97 10.98 -9.36
N SER A 225 9.67 11.96 -8.79
CA SER A 225 9.85 13.32 -9.33
C SER A 225 10.62 13.42 -10.67
N GLY A 226 10.96 12.28 -11.27
CA GLY A 226 11.84 12.20 -12.44
C GLY A 226 12.03 10.75 -12.86
N GLU A 227 13.29 10.30 -12.94
CA GLU A 227 13.62 8.93 -13.34
C GLU A 227 13.12 7.88 -12.33
N SER A 228 12.53 6.79 -12.83
CA SER A 228 11.90 5.73 -12.02
C SER A 228 12.71 4.45 -11.85
N ASN A 229 13.92 4.37 -12.43
CA ASN A 229 14.77 3.18 -12.37
C ASN A 229 15.00 2.73 -10.91
N ALA A 230 14.45 1.57 -10.57
CA ALA A 230 14.53 1.02 -9.23
C ALA A 230 15.83 0.24 -9.02
N THR A 231 16.42 0.40 -7.84
CA THR A 231 17.58 -0.37 -7.37
C THR A 231 17.32 -0.84 -5.95
N HIS A 232 17.89 -1.96 -5.54
CA HIS A 232 17.74 -2.40 -4.15
C HIS A 232 18.35 -1.38 -3.19
N ALA A 233 17.62 -1.10 -2.11
CA ALA A 233 18.15 -0.31 -1.02
C ALA A 233 19.21 -1.08 -0.24
N ASP A 234 20.19 -0.36 0.31
CA ASP A 234 21.22 -0.90 1.20
C ASP A 234 20.66 -1.02 2.63
N CYS A 235 19.66 -1.88 2.81
CA CYS A 235 19.06 -2.21 4.09
C CYS A 235 18.50 -3.64 4.09
N LYS A 236 18.32 -4.24 5.27
CA LYS A 236 17.68 -5.57 5.36
C LYS A 236 16.21 -5.50 4.96
N VAL A 237 15.70 -6.63 4.48
CA VAL A 237 14.27 -6.82 4.23
C VAL A 237 13.56 -7.13 5.54
N HIS A 238 12.66 -6.23 5.96
CA HIS A 238 11.89 -6.37 7.20
C HIS A 238 10.43 -6.71 6.98
N VAL A 239 9.92 -6.67 5.75
CA VAL A 239 8.55 -7.06 5.41
C VAL A 239 8.59 -8.29 4.52
N MET A 240 7.82 -9.30 4.88
CA MET A 240 7.74 -10.57 4.16
C MET A 240 6.30 -11.05 4.10
N GLN A 241 5.98 -11.95 3.17
CA GLN A 241 4.64 -12.50 3.00
C GLN A 241 4.70 -14.02 2.81
N ARG A 242 3.70 -14.74 3.29
CA ARG A 242 3.58 -16.17 3.01
C ARG A 242 3.19 -16.43 1.55
N ASN A 243 3.91 -17.31 0.88
CA ASN A 243 3.55 -17.75 -0.46
C ASN A 243 2.54 -18.91 -0.37
N VAL A 244 1.27 -18.62 -0.60
CA VAL A 244 0.19 -19.63 -0.56
C VAL A 244 0.22 -20.62 -1.73
N HIS A 245 0.94 -20.29 -2.81
CA HIS A 245 1.07 -21.12 -4.00
C HIS A 245 2.22 -22.12 -3.92
N GLN A 246 3.16 -21.91 -2.99
CA GLN A 246 4.32 -22.76 -2.82
C GLN A 246 4.17 -23.67 -1.60
N LYS A 247 4.37 -24.98 -1.81
CA LYS A 247 4.39 -25.97 -0.73
C LYS A 247 5.76 -26.61 -0.66
N TYR A 248 6.36 -26.61 0.52
CA TYR A 248 7.63 -27.28 0.77
C TYR A 248 7.68 -27.88 2.18
N SER A 249 8.24 -29.07 2.31
CA SER A 249 8.43 -29.74 3.60
C SER A 249 9.75 -29.32 4.24
N LEU A 250 9.71 -28.25 5.04
CA LEU A 250 10.85 -27.68 5.76
C LEU A 250 11.58 -28.72 6.62
N LYS A 251 12.91 -28.76 6.48
CA LYS A 251 13.80 -29.75 7.09
C LYS A 251 14.28 -29.29 8.46
N LEU A 252 14.51 -28.00 8.66
CA LEU A 252 14.95 -27.47 9.94
C LEU A 252 13.77 -27.34 10.92
N ASN A 253 14.01 -27.72 12.18
CA ASN A 253 12.99 -27.59 13.22
C ASN A 253 12.64 -26.12 13.50
N THR A 254 13.64 -25.25 13.47
CA THR A 254 13.46 -23.80 13.60
C THR A 254 12.58 -23.24 12.50
N SER A 255 12.82 -23.62 11.24
CA SER A 255 12.00 -23.17 10.10
C SER A 255 10.56 -23.65 10.19
N ARG A 256 10.32 -24.90 10.60
CA ARG A 256 8.95 -25.40 10.86
C ARG A 256 8.24 -24.61 11.97
N GLN A 257 8.93 -24.29 13.06
CA GLN A 257 8.38 -23.51 14.16
C GLN A 257 8.02 -22.09 13.71
N ILE A 258 8.92 -21.41 12.99
CA ILE A 258 8.70 -20.05 12.49
C ILE A 258 7.60 -20.01 11.44
N TYR A 259 7.57 -20.96 10.50
CA TYR A 259 6.49 -21.04 9.51
C TYR A 259 5.12 -21.24 10.18
N LYS A 260 5.04 -22.09 11.22
CA LYS A 260 3.82 -22.29 12.00
C LYS A 260 3.39 -21.01 12.74
N GLU A 261 4.34 -20.29 13.32
CA GLU A 261 4.07 -18.99 13.95
C GLU A 261 3.49 -18.01 12.92
N ILE A 262 4.15 -17.86 11.77
CA ILE A 262 3.72 -16.97 10.68
C ILE A 262 2.30 -17.31 10.21
N ASP A 263 2.04 -18.59 9.92
CA ASP A 263 0.73 -19.06 9.47
C ASP A 263 -0.36 -18.77 10.51
N SER A 264 -0.06 -18.97 11.80
CA SER A 264 -1.02 -18.74 12.88
C SER A 264 -1.29 -17.27 13.20
N LYS A 265 -0.28 -16.39 13.06
CA LYS A 265 -0.38 -14.97 13.45
C LYS A 265 -0.78 -14.05 12.31
N PHE A 266 -0.31 -14.33 11.11
CA PHE A 266 -0.42 -13.43 9.96
C PHE A 266 -1.20 -14.06 8.80
N SER A 267 -1.51 -15.36 8.89
CA SER A 267 -2.24 -16.08 7.85
C SER A 267 -1.54 -15.95 6.49
N VAL A 268 -2.14 -15.24 5.54
CA VAL A 268 -1.60 -15.00 4.19
C VAL A 268 -0.96 -13.61 4.03
N PHE A 269 -1.12 -12.75 5.03
CA PHE A 269 -0.84 -11.33 4.91
C PHE A 269 0.66 -11.02 5.09
N PRO A 270 1.16 -9.96 4.44
CA PRO A 270 2.45 -9.39 4.75
C PRO A 270 2.61 -9.09 6.25
N PHE A 271 3.81 -9.36 6.77
CA PHE A 271 4.15 -9.16 8.17
C PHE A 271 5.52 -8.51 8.32
N ALA A 272 5.69 -7.75 9.39
CA ALA A 272 6.99 -7.23 9.79
C ALA A 272 7.76 -8.33 10.54
N VAL A 273 9.04 -8.55 10.22
CA VAL A 273 9.91 -9.52 10.91
C VAL A 273 10.00 -9.21 12.40
N ALA A 274 9.90 -7.93 12.78
CA ALA A 274 9.88 -7.50 14.18
C ALA A 274 8.63 -7.93 14.96
N SER A 275 7.58 -8.41 14.29
CA SER A 275 6.35 -8.94 14.91
C SER A 275 6.46 -10.43 15.30
N LEU A 276 7.59 -11.08 15.01
CA LEU A 276 7.89 -12.44 15.45
C LEU A 276 8.38 -12.44 16.90
N GLU A 277 8.04 -13.49 17.65
CA GLU A 277 8.36 -13.62 19.09
C GLU A 277 9.86 -13.51 19.40
N ASP A 278 10.68 -14.21 18.61
CA ASP A 278 12.13 -14.19 18.74
C ASP A 278 12.75 -13.90 17.38
N VAL A 279 13.03 -12.62 17.13
CA VAL A 279 13.60 -12.11 15.88
C VAL A 279 14.92 -12.79 15.51
N ASN A 280 15.76 -13.11 16.51
CA ASN A 280 17.07 -13.72 16.26
C ASN A 280 16.92 -15.17 15.79
N LYS A 281 16.07 -15.95 16.47
CA LYS A 281 15.73 -17.31 16.06
C LYS A 281 14.95 -17.33 14.74
N ALA A 282 14.10 -16.33 14.53
CA ALA A 282 13.33 -16.16 13.30
C ALA A 282 14.22 -15.98 12.08
N ARG A 283 15.26 -15.12 12.15
CA ARG A 283 16.18 -14.89 11.02
C ARG A 283 16.85 -16.18 10.53
N LEU A 284 17.23 -17.08 11.44
CA LEU A 284 17.78 -18.39 11.07
C LEU A 284 16.73 -19.29 10.39
N GLY A 285 15.51 -19.34 10.95
CA GLY A 285 14.42 -20.14 10.39
C GLY A 285 13.94 -19.64 9.02
N LEU A 286 13.92 -18.33 8.82
CA LEU A 286 13.48 -17.67 7.58
C LEU A 286 14.40 -17.96 6.39
N SER A 287 15.69 -18.23 6.60
CA SER A 287 16.63 -18.53 5.52
C SER A 287 16.17 -19.72 4.65
N GLU A 288 15.78 -20.84 5.28
CA GLU A 288 15.23 -22.00 4.56
C GLU A 288 13.89 -21.65 3.88
N CYS A 289 13.03 -20.89 4.56
CA CYS A 289 11.73 -20.49 4.04
C CYS A 289 11.84 -19.64 2.76
N LEU A 290 12.79 -18.70 2.74
CA LEU A 290 13.10 -17.85 1.58
C LEU A 290 13.71 -18.67 0.45
N GLN A 291 14.69 -19.54 0.77
CA GLN A 291 15.34 -20.41 -0.21
C GLN A 291 14.34 -21.30 -0.97
N HIS A 292 13.30 -21.78 -0.29
CA HIS A 292 12.27 -22.63 -0.89
C HIS A 292 11.00 -21.87 -1.28
N ASN A 293 11.06 -20.54 -1.28
CA ASN A 293 10.00 -19.63 -1.73
C ASN A 293 8.63 -19.85 -1.05
N VAL A 294 8.60 -20.39 0.16
CA VAL A 294 7.37 -20.50 0.97
C VAL A 294 7.07 -19.19 1.72
N ILE A 295 8.08 -18.32 1.82
CA ILE A 295 7.98 -16.92 2.24
C ILE A 295 8.62 -16.07 1.16
N ILE A 296 7.96 -14.98 0.77
CA ILE A 296 8.42 -14.01 -0.24
C ILE A 296 8.89 -12.74 0.48
N PRO A 297 10.11 -12.24 0.20
CA PRO A 297 10.56 -10.96 0.72
C PRO A 297 9.89 -9.80 -0.05
N LEU A 298 9.56 -8.73 0.66
CA LEU A 298 9.14 -7.46 0.06
C LEU A 298 10.25 -6.42 0.29
N PRO A 299 11.25 -6.35 -0.62
CA PRO A 299 12.43 -5.52 -0.43
C PRO A 299 12.11 -4.03 -0.58
N VAL A 300 12.92 -3.20 0.09
CA VAL A 300 12.91 -1.75 -0.15
C VAL A 300 13.70 -1.47 -1.42
N LEU A 301 13.06 -0.76 -2.35
CA LEU A 301 13.68 -0.29 -3.58
C LEU A 301 13.88 1.23 -3.51
N ASN A 302 14.84 1.73 -4.27
CA ASN A 302 15.23 3.12 -4.37
C ASN A 302 15.22 3.59 -5.82
N VAL A 303 14.73 4.80 -6.05
CA VAL A 303 15.15 5.60 -7.20
C VAL A 303 16.44 6.37 -6.87
N LYS A 304 17.01 7.08 -7.86
CA LYS A 304 18.20 7.92 -7.65
C LYS A 304 18.00 8.88 -6.48
N ARG A 305 19.02 9.08 -5.63
CA ARG A 305 18.96 9.93 -4.43
C ARG A 305 18.53 11.39 -4.67
N LYS A 306 18.72 11.90 -5.89
CA LYS A 306 18.29 13.25 -6.31
C LYS A 306 16.78 13.36 -6.59
N GLU A 307 16.06 12.24 -6.59
CA GLU A 307 14.62 12.16 -6.82
C GLU A 307 13.87 11.92 -5.51
N THR A 308 12.58 12.19 -5.50
CA THR A 308 11.67 11.95 -4.38
C THR A 308 10.49 11.13 -4.87
N VAL A 309 10.01 10.20 -4.04
CA VAL A 309 8.84 9.37 -4.33
C VAL A 309 7.68 9.77 -3.42
N ALA A 310 6.52 10.00 -4.01
CA ALA A 310 5.25 10.19 -3.34
C ALA A 310 4.32 8.99 -3.58
N GLN A 311 3.44 8.73 -2.62
CA GLN A 311 2.45 7.65 -2.63
C GLN A 311 1.08 8.13 -2.17
N PHE A 312 0.03 7.65 -2.85
CA PHE A 312 -1.34 7.63 -2.33
C PHE A 312 -1.96 6.26 -2.61
N LYS A 313 -2.54 5.65 -1.57
CA LYS A 313 -3.18 4.34 -1.68
C LYS A 313 -4.58 4.35 -1.09
N ASN A 314 -5.53 3.81 -1.84
CA ASN A 314 -6.95 3.77 -1.50
C ASN A 314 -7.51 2.37 -1.75
N THR A 315 -8.40 1.89 -0.88
CA THR A 315 -9.30 0.78 -1.17
C THR A 315 -10.65 1.35 -1.56
N VAL A 316 -11.19 0.89 -2.70
CA VAL A 316 -12.46 1.36 -3.26
C VAL A 316 -13.41 0.19 -3.50
N LEU A 317 -14.69 0.44 -3.24
CA LEU A 317 -15.80 -0.48 -3.48
C LEU A 317 -16.55 -0.02 -4.73
N VAL A 318 -16.58 -0.83 -5.79
CA VAL A 318 -17.27 -0.49 -7.04
C VAL A 318 -18.70 -0.98 -6.95
N THR A 319 -19.67 -0.07 -6.86
CA THR A 319 -21.10 -0.39 -6.84
C THR A 319 -21.74 -0.12 -8.19
N ASP A 320 -23.02 -0.48 -8.36
CA ASP A 320 -23.75 -0.21 -9.61
C ASP A 320 -23.88 1.30 -9.89
N SER A 321 -23.97 2.13 -8.84
CA SER A 321 -24.21 3.57 -8.95
C SER A 321 -22.94 4.40 -8.87
N GLU A 322 -21.98 4.00 -8.05
CA GLU A 322 -20.77 4.79 -7.76
C GLU A 322 -19.59 3.94 -7.29
N THR A 323 -18.41 4.54 -7.31
CA THR A 323 -17.22 3.97 -6.69
C THR A 323 -17.00 4.64 -5.34
N VAL A 324 -17.21 3.86 -4.28
CA VAL A 324 -17.08 4.32 -2.91
C VAL A 324 -15.64 4.09 -2.45
N ASN A 325 -14.84 5.15 -2.42
CA ASN A 325 -13.59 5.11 -1.66
C ASN A 325 -13.92 4.86 -0.19
N ILE A 326 -13.22 3.95 0.50
CA ILE A 326 -13.43 3.67 1.93
C ILE A 326 -12.22 4.01 2.80
N THR A 327 -11.03 4.15 2.22
CA THR A 327 -9.82 4.55 2.94
C THR A 327 -9.29 5.93 2.53
N ARG A 328 -8.33 6.46 3.30
CA ARG A 328 -7.86 7.86 3.21
C ARG A 328 -9.04 8.84 3.34
N LYS A 329 -10.04 8.47 4.15
CA LYS A 329 -11.14 9.34 4.58
C LYS A 329 -10.71 10.15 5.80
N ASP A 330 -11.38 11.28 6.01
CA ASP A 330 -11.33 12.11 7.22
C ASP A 330 -9.95 12.73 7.56
N ASN A 331 -9.86 14.06 7.46
CA ASN A 331 -8.89 14.92 8.16
C ASN A 331 -7.38 14.60 8.04
N ILE A 332 -6.96 13.69 7.16
CA ILE A 332 -5.55 13.56 6.78
C ILE A 332 -5.22 14.72 5.85
N GLN A 333 -4.56 15.72 6.42
CA GLN A 333 -4.15 16.91 5.69
C GLN A 333 -3.18 16.51 4.57
N ILE A 334 -3.56 16.81 3.33
CA ILE A 334 -2.68 16.70 2.16
C ILE A 334 -1.53 17.70 2.36
N PRO A 335 -0.27 17.34 2.03
CA PRO A 335 0.84 18.28 2.13
C PRO A 335 0.54 19.61 1.43
N TYR A 336 0.83 20.73 2.08
CA TYR A 336 0.73 22.02 1.42
C TYR A 336 1.91 22.18 0.46
N VAL A 337 1.65 21.92 -0.82
CA VAL A 337 2.66 21.90 -1.88
C VAL A 337 2.27 22.82 -3.03
N HIS A 338 3.27 23.34 -3.74
CA HIS A 338 3.10 24.10 -4.97
C HIS A 338 4.05 23.55 -6.04
N SER A 339 3.47 22.92 -7.06
CA SER A 339 4.17 22.53 -8.28
C SER A 339 4.09 23.67 -9.31
N ILE A 340 5.13 23.79 -10.13
CA ILE A 340 5.11 24.68 -11.29
C ILE A 340 4.31 24.09 -12.47
N TYR A 341 4.00 22.80 -12.40
CA TYR A 341 3.15 22.11 -13.35
C TYR A 341 1.70 22.10 -12.83
N GLY A 342 0.76 21.80 -13.73
CA GLY A 342 -0.66 21.67 -13.41
C GLY A 342 -1.26 20.43 -14.05
N VAL A 343 -2.57 20.28 -13.98
CA VAL A 343 -3.28 19.27 -14.79
C VAL A 343 -3.66 19.91 -16.13
N GLU A 344 -3.33 19.28 -17.25
CA GLU A 344 -3.72 19.80 -18.57
C GLU A 344 -5.25 19.84 -18.74
N GLU A 345 -5.73 20.79 -19.54
CA GLU A 345 -7.16 21.02 -19.78
C GLU A 345 -7.92 19.76 -20.21
N LYS A 346 -7.28 18.92 -21.03
CA LYS A 346 -7.87 17.66 -21.53
C LYS A 346 -8.24 16.66 -20.40
N PHE A 347 -7.58 16.75 -19.24
CA PHE A 347 -7.85 15.89 -18.09
C PHE A 347 -8.81 16.53 -17.08
N LEU A 348 -9.08 17.83 -17.15
CA LEU A 348 -9.93 18.53 -16.17
C LEU A 348 -11.37 17.99 -16.18
N SER A 349 -11.85 17.50 -17.32
CA SER A 349 -13.17 16.88 -17.45
C SER A 349 -13.36 15.64 -16.57
N ILE A 350 -12.29 14.97 -16.15
CA ILE A 350 -12.34 13.80 -15.26
C ILE A 350 -12.79 14.21 -13.85
N PHE A 351 -12.32 15.37 -13.39
CA PHE A 351 -12.55 15.83 -12.01
C PHE A 351 -13.92 16.49 -11.82
N ASN A 352 -14.59 16.86 -12.92
CA ASN A 352 -15.93 17.44 -12.93
C ASN A 352 -17.05 16.39 -13.04
N GLN A 353 -16.70 15.11 -13.15
CA GLN A 353 -17.63 13.97 -13.08
C GLN A 353 -17.85 13.57 -11.63
#